data_AF-A0A3C1P4E0-F1
#
_entry.id   AF-A0A3C1P4E0-F1
#
_cell.length_a   1.000
_cell.length_b   1.000
_cell.length_c   1.000
_cell.angle_alpha   90.00
_cell.angle_beta   90.00
_cell.angle_gamma   90.00
#
_symmetry.space_group_name_H-M   'P 1'
#
loop_
_entity.id
_entity.type
_entity.pdbx_description
1 polymer ?
#
loop_
_entity_poly.entity_id
_entity_poly.type
_entity_poly.pdbx_seq_one_letter_code
_entity_poly.pdbx_strand_id
1 'polypeptide(L)'
;MKKIVLTALGVVATAALSATLAVPAQANGRPAHQQVEMPASGTCADVSAPASLNWSGVGSGGWTRQWGAWANANKGGFVCGRTLVLNSSTRKYQVQ
;
A
#
# COMPACT_ATOMS: atom_id res chain seq x y z
N MET A 1 19.14 -75.79 18.22
CA MET A 1 19.93 -74.63 17.72
C MET A 1 19.00 -73.66 17.03
N LYS A 2 18.77 -72.46 17.59
CA LYS A 2 18.37 -71.26 16.82
C LYS A 2 18.61 -70.05 17.72
N LYS A 3 19.68 -69.30 17.43
CA LYS A 3 19.98 -68.02 18.10
C LYS A 3 19.12 -66.95 17.41
N ILE A 4 18.29 -66.25 18.18
CA ILE A 4 17.54 -65.09 17.70
C ILE A 4 18.49 -63.90 17.82
N VAL A 5 18.89 -63.35 16.67
CA VAL A 5 19.69 -62.13 16.58
C VAL A 5 18.70 -60.96 16.48
N LEU A 6 18.65 -60.10 17.50
CA LEU A 6 17.94 -58.82 17.41
C LEU A 6 18.87 -57.79 16.78
N THR A 7 18.51 -57.32 15.59
CA THR A 7 19.17 -56.19 14.92
C THR A 7 18.55 -54.89 15.41
N ALA A 8 19.33 -54.04 16.10
CA ALA A 8 18.88 -52.72 16.52
C ALA A 8 18.91 -51.74 15.33
N LEU A 9 17.75 -51.21 14.95
CA LEU A 9 17.62 -50.09 14.02
C LEU A 9 17.93 -48.79 14.76
N GLY A 10 19.08 -48.19 14.49
CA GLY A 10 19.45 -46.86 14.99
C GLY A 10 18.67 -45.78 14.25
N VAL A 11 17.90 -44.97 14.98
CA VAL A 11 17.21 -43.80 14.44
C VAL A 11 18.17 -42.62 14.49
N VAL A 12 18.55 -42.11 13.31
CA VAL A 12 19.31 -40.86 13.17
C VAL A 12 18.31 -39.71 13.17
N ALA A 13 18.32 -38.88 14.24
CA ALA A 13 17.49 -37.69 14.31
C ALA A 13 18.21 -36.51 13.63
N THR A 14 17.69 -36.05 12.49
CA THR A 14 18.14 -34.83 11.81
C THR A 14 17.42 -33.62 12.41
N ALA A 15 18.16 -32.75 13.09
CA ALA A 15 17.65 -31.46 13.55
C ALA A 15 17.75 -30.43 12.41
N ALA A 16 16.61 -29.91 11.95
CA ALA A 16 16.55 -28.82 10.98
C ALA A 16 16.70 -27.46 11.69
N LEU A 17 17.80 -26.73 11.43
CA LEU A 17 17.94 -25.34 11.85
C LEU A 17 17.05 -24.46 10.97
N SER A 18 15.97 -23.91 11.54
CA SER A 18 15.16 -22.89 10.88
C SER A 18 15.67 -21.50 11.26
N ALA A 19 16.38 -20.84 10.35
CA ALA A 19 16.76 -19.44 10.50
C ALA A 19 15.60 -18.55 10.04
N THR A 20 14.97 -17.83 10.98
CA THR A 20 13.97 -16.80 10.67
C THR A 20 14.68 -15.50 10.35
N LEU A 21 14.61 -15.07 9.08
CA LEU A 21 15.03 -13.74 8.67
C LEU A 21 13.97 -12.72 9.12
N ALA A 22 14.30 -11.91 10.11
CA ALA A 22 13.48 -10.75 10.48
C ALA A 22 13.63 -9.68 9.39
N VAL A 23 12.68 -9.58 8.48
CA VAL A 23 12.56 -8.44 7.58
C VAL A 23 12.05 -7.26 8.40
N PRO A 24 12.78 -6.14 8.51
CA PRO A 24 12.25 -4.97 9.20
C PRO A 24 10.99 -4.49 8.44
N ALA A 25 9.85 -4.48 9.12
CA ALA A 25 8.64 -3.89 8.59
C ALA A 25 8.85 -2.37 8.47
N GLN A 26 9.24 -1.91 7.29
CA GLN A 26 9.28 -0.49 7.01
C GLN A 26 7.84 0.03 7.07
N ALA A 27 7.56 0.96 7.99
CA ALA A 27 6.27 1.63 8.09
C ALA A 27 6.11 2.61 6.92
N ASN A 28 6.10 2.08 5.70
CA ASN A 28 5.81 2.80 4.48
C ASN A 28 4.29 2.86 4.43
N GLY A 29 3.71 3.93 4.96
CA GLY A 29 2.29 4.19 4.70
C GLY A 29 2.09 4.10 3.19
N ARG A 30 1.28 3.14 2.73
CA ARG A 30 1.05 2.93 1.29
C ARG A 30 0.64 4.26 0.67
N PRO A 31 1.16 4.63 -0.52
CA PRO A 31 0.70 5.82 -1.21
C PRO A 31 -0.83 5.80 -1.31
N ALA A 32 -1.46 6.88 -0.87
CA ALA A 32 -2.90 7.04 -0.92
C ALA A 32 -3.25 7.87 -2.16
N HIS A 33 -3.84 7.21 -3.15
CA HIS A 33 -4.36 7.88 -4.33
C HIS A 33 -5.72 8.48 -4.04
N GLN A 34 -5.86 9.77 -4.34
CA GLN A 34 -7.12 10.48 -4.25
C GLN A 34 -7.48 10.96 -5.66
N GLN A 35 -8.76 10.81 -6.02
CA GLN A 35 -9.29 11.30 -7.29
C GLN A 35 -10.68 11.89 -7.05
N VAL A 36 -10.99 12.96 -7.78
CA VAL A 36 -12.31 13.59 -7.84
C VAL A 36 -12.66 13.84 -9.30
N GLU A 37 -13.96 14.05 -9.58
CA GLU A 37 -14.40 14.36 -10.93
C GLU A 37 -13.71 15.64 -11.45
N MET A 38 -13.53 15.71 -12.77
CA MET A 38 -13.05 16.94 -13.40
C MET A 38 -14.11 18.03 -13.20
N PRO A 39 -13.75 19.23 -12.70
CA PRO A 39 -14.70 20.31 -12.55
C PRO A 39 -15.26 20.75 -13.91
N ALA A 40 -16.52 21.17 -13.94
CA ALA A 40 -17.20 21.61 -15.17
C ALA A 40 -16.54 22.85 -15.81
N SER A 41 -15.83 23.65 -15.02
CA SER A 41 -15.07 24.82 -15.44
C SER A 41 -13.78 24.93 -14.64
N GLY A 42 -12.75 25.56 -15.23
CA GLY A 42 -11.44 25.72 -14.60
C GLY A 42 -10.51 24.53 -14.83
N THR A 43 -9.59 24.32 -13.90
CA THR A 43 -8.52 23.33 -13.99
C THR A 43 -8.42 22.50 -12.70
N CYS A 44 -7.60 21.45 -12.71
CA CYS A 44 -7.36 20.69 -11.48
C CYS A 44 -6.69 21.53 -10.39
N ALA A 45 -5.98 22.61 -10.72
CA ALA A 45 -5.38 23.49 -9.72
C ALA A 45 -6.44 24.20 -8.85
N ASP A 46 -7.67 24.35 -9.38
CA ASP A 46 -8.78 25.01 -8.70
C ASP A 46 -9.56 24.06 -7.79
N VAL A 47 -9.21 22.77 -7.77
CA VAL A 47 -9.90 21.77 -6.94
C VAL A 47 -9.58 22.02 -5.46
N SER A 48 -10.62 22.37 -4.72
CA SER A 48 -10.61 22.44 -3.27
C SER A 48 -11.42 21.30 -2.66
N ALA A 49 -10.75 20.33 -2.05
CA ALA A 49 -11.45 19.31 -1.26
C ALA A 49 -12.06 19.97 -0.01
N PRO A 50 -13.34 19.74 0.31
CA PRO A 50 -13.95 20.26 1.52
C PRO A 50 -13.22 19.73 2.76
N ALA A 51 -13.15 20.54 3.83
CA ALA A 51 -12.39 20.21 5.04
C ALA A 51 -12.83 18.88 5.68
N SER A 52 -14.11 18.53 5.58
CA SER A 52 -14.67 17.27 6.07
C SER A 52 -14.10 16.02 5.37
N LEU A 53 -13.58 16.16 4.16
CA LEU A 53 -12.94 15.08 3.40
C LEU A 53 -11.42 15.08 3.53
N ASN A 54 -10.84 16.00 4.31
CA ASN A 54 -9.40 16.03 4.58
C ASN A 54 -9.01 15.07 5.71
N TRP A 55 -9.24 13.77 5.49
CA TRP A 55 -8.84 12.71 6.42
C TRP A 55 -7.32 12.65 6.64
N SER A 56 -6.53 13.18 5.71
CA SER A 56 -5.06 13.15 5.74
C SER A 56 -4.41 14.29 6.53
N GLY A 57 -5.17 15.35 6.82
CA GLY A 57 -4.64 16.63 7.34
C GLY A 57 -3.85 17.46 6.31
N VAL A 58 -3.66 16.97 5.07
CA VAL A 58 -2.98 17.68 3.98
C VAL A 58 -3.94 18.66 3.32
N GLY A 59 -3.54 19.93 3.20
CA GLY A 59 -4.33 20.96 2.52
C GLY A 59 -4.76 20.56 1.09
N SER A 60 -5.79 21.21 0.56
CA SER A 60 -6.14 21.00 -0.85
C SER A 60 -5.04 21.53 -1.76
N GLY A 61 -4.81 20.87 -2.89
CA GLY A 61 -3.75 21.19 -3.84
C GLY A 61 -2.98 19.95 -4.29
N GLY A 62 -2.07 20.14 -5.26
CA GLY A 62 -1.32 19.05 -5.90
C GLY A 62 -2.17 18.19 -6.85
N TRP A 63 -3.37 18.65 -7.18
CA TRP A 63 -4.27 17.98 -8.10
C TRP A 63 -3.80 18.18 -9.54
N THR A 64 -3.70 17.08 -10.28
CA THR A 64 -3.32 17.08 -11.70
C THR A 64 -4.34 16.30 -12.53
N ARG A 65 -4.42 16.60 -13.83
CA ARG A 65 -5.29 15.87 -14.74
C ARG A 65 -4.75 14.44 -14.91
N GLN A 66 -5.60 13.47 -14.62
CA GLN A 66 -5.32 12.04 -14.77
C GLN A 66 -6.51 11.36 -15.46
N TRP A 67 -6.34 10.11 -15.90
CA TRP A 67 -7.45 9.30 -16.40
C TRP A 67 -7.95 8.36 -15.29
N GLY A 68 -9.27 8.28 -15.11
CA GLY A 68 -9.91 7.39 -14.14
C GLY A 68 -10.97 6.54 -14.83
N ALA A 69 -10.90 5.22 -14.66
CA ALA A 69 -11.85 4.29 -15.27
C ALA A 69 -13.29 4.50 -14.77
N TRP A 70 -13.44 4.92 -13.52
CA TRP A 70 -14.73 5.12 -12.86
C TRP A 70 -15.48 6.36 -13.39
N ALA A 71 -14.77 7.30 -14.01
CA ALA A 71 -15.37 8.55 -14.48
C ALA A 71 -16.45 8.29 -15.55
N ASN A 72 -17.38 9.25 -15.67
CA ASN A 72 -18.44 9.23 -16.69
C ASN A 72 -19.26 7.93 -16.66
N ALA A 73 -19.72 7.51 -15.47
CA ALA A 73 -20.44 6.26 -15.27
C ALA A 73 -19.66 5.02 -15.76
N ASN A 74 -18.41 4.88 -15.31
CA ASN A 74 -17.49 3.79 -15.67
C ASN A 74 -17.10 3.70 -17.15
N LYS A 75 -17.35 4.75 -17.95
CA LYS A 75 -16.86 4.84 -19.34
C LYS A 75 -15.42 5.33 -19.42
N GLY A 76 -14.88 5.77 -18.29
CA GLY A 76 -13.58 6.39 -18.21
C GLY A 76 -13.59 7.85 -18.62
N GLY A 77 -12.55 8.57 -18.25
CA GLY A 77 -12.40 9.98 -18.59
C GLY A 77 -11.34 10.66 -17.77
N PHE A 78 -11.12 11.94 -18.07
CA PHE A 78 -10.23 12.76 -17.27
C PHE A 78 -10.87 13.11 -15.92
N VAL A 79 -10.04 13.02 -14.88
CA VAL A 79 -10.34 13.32 -13.48
C VAL A 79 -9.21 14.16 -12.90
N CYS A 80 -9.41 14.75 -11.73
CA CYS A 80 -8.34 15.39 -10.99
C CYS A 80 -7.83 14.43 -9.92
N GLY A 81 -6.56 14.06 -10.00
CA GLY A 81 -5.93 13.09 -9.11
C GLY A 81 -4.68 13.62 -8.42
N ARG A 82 -4.38 13.05 -7.25
CA ARG A 82 -3.13 13.26 -6.51
C ARG A 82 -2.74 12.03 -5.73
N THR A 83 -1.46 11.94 -5.36
CA THR A 83 -0.92 10.87 -4.54
C THR A 83 -0.40 11.46 -3.25
N LEU A 84 -0.84 10.92 -2.11
CA LEU A 84 -0.29 11.27 -0.81
C LEU A 84 0.64 10.17 -0.33
N VAL A 85 1.84 10.55 0.13
CA VAL A 85 2.81 9.62 0.72
C VAL A 85 3.03 9.95 2.19
N LEU A 86 3.21 8.93 3.02
CA LEU A 86 3.52 9.13 4.43
C LEU A 86 5.00 9.51 4.58
N ASN A 87 5.26 10.70 5.09
CA ASN A 87 6.59 11.08 5.53
C ASN A 87 6.91 10.33 6.84
N SER A 88 7.89 9.43 6.80
CA SER A 88 8.24 8.58 7.94
C SER A 88 8.84 9.36 9.11
N SER A 89 9.54 10.46 8.84
CA SER A 89 10.16 11.32 9.86
C SER A 89 9.13 12.14 10.63
N THR A 90 8.13 12.70 9.94
CA THR A 90 7.12 13.57 10.57
C THR A 90 5.82 12.85 10.91
N ARG A 91 5.66 11.59 10.44
CA ARG A 91 4.43 10.79 10.55
C ARG A 91 3.20 11.50 9.95
N LYS A 92 3.39 12.38 8.97
CA LYS A 92 2.32 13.10 8.26
C LYS A 92 2.26 12.72 6.79
N TYR A 93 1.07 12.72 6.22
CA TYR A 93 0.92 12.64 4.77
C TYR A 93 1.41 13.94 4.12
N GLN A 94 1.91 13.84 2.90
CA GLN A 94 2.26 14.96 2.03
C GLN A 94 1.96 14.59 0.58
N VAL A 95 1.73 15.59 -0.29
CA VAL A 95 1.62 15.34 -1.73
C VAL A 95 2.97 14.82 -2.24
N GLN A 96 2.92 13.76 -3.05
CA GLN A 96 4.09 13.19 -3.72
C GLN A 96 4.55 14.04 -4.89
#